data_AF-A0A960SZ45-F1
#
_entry.id   AF-A0A960SZ45-F1
#
_cell.length_a   1.000
_cell.length_b   1.000
_cell.length_c   1.000
_cell.angle_alpha   90.00
_cell.angle_beta   90.00
_cell.angle_gamma   90.00
#
_symmetry.space_group_name_H-M   'P 1'
#
loop_
_entity.id
_entity.type
_entity.pdbx_description
1 polymer ?
#
loop_
_entity_poly.entity_id
_entity_poly.type
_entity_poly.pdbx_seq_one_letter_code
_entity_poly.pdbx_strand_id
1 'polypeptide(L)'
;VANLYNGEDYSVRLSGNNSYSGETRVVTGKLMLTGSARLHDSSPVRIETGAVLQLDFAGTDTVAALYLDGSSMPEGTYGSLTSTADNKSDDFEGDGILQVGAAADNYDSWAASQVPPVTGGPDGDDDNDGVSNLVEYALVDGGERGVLSGDTIAFSKRGAPYGGDLVYQVEVSTDLGATDDWAPAAGGVTEDATSISYQFTPGSPARNFARLKVVRTP
;
A
#
# COMPACT_ATOMS: atom_id res chain seq x y z
N VAL A 1 5.51 -28.12 -6.91
CA VAL A 1 4.16 -27.55 -7.05
C VAL A 1 3.21 -28.51 -6.34
N ALA A 2 2.79 -28.17 -5.12
CA ALA A 2 1.85 -28.98 -4.36
C ALA A 2 0.51 -28.24 -4.41
N ASN A 3 -0.45 -28.78 -5.15
CA ASN A 3 -1.82 -28.30 -5.15
C ASN A 3 -2.52 -29.01 -3.99
N LEU A 4 -3.14 -28.26 -3.08
CA LEU A 4 -4.01 -28.85 -2.07
C LEU A 4 -5.37 -29.10 -2.74
N TYR A 5 -5.77 -30.36 -2.88
CA TYR A 5 -7.11 -30.73 -3.37
C TYR A 5 -7.89 -31.30 -2.20
N ASN A 6 -9.01 -30.67 -1.82
CA ASN A 6 -9.99 -31.28 -0.91
C ASN A 6 -10.96 -32.11 -1.76
N GLY A 7 -11.21 -33.36 -1.36
CA GLY A 7 -12.29 -34.22 -1.89
C GLY A 7 -13.51 -34.23 -0.96
N GLU A 8 -14.64 -34.75 -1.45
CA GLU A 8 -16.03 -34.61 -0.94
C GLU A 8 -16.23 -34.53 0.60
N ASP A 9 -16.92 -33.49 1.08
CA ASP A 9 -17.34 -33.23 2.48
C ASP A 9 -16.22 -33.23 3.56
N TYR A 10 -14.95 -33.21 3.17
CA TYR A 10 -13.83 -33.08 4.12
C TYR A 10 -13.45 -31.62 4.37
N SER A 11 -13.21 -31.29 5.63
CA SER A 11 -12.52 -30.05 6.02
C SER A 11 -11.01 -30.32 6.08
N VAL A 12 -10.23 -29.46 5.43
CA VAL A 12 -8.77 -29.44 5.59
C VAL A 12 -8.39 -28.18 6.35
N ARG A 13 -7.52 -28.34 7.34
CA ARG A 13 -7.07 -27.25 8.20
C ARG A 13 -5.60 -26.97 7.96
N LEU A 14 -5.27 -25.71 7.64
CA LEU A 14 -3.90 -25.22 7.62
C LEU A 14 -3.61 -24.52 8.95
N SER A 15 -2.89 -25.22 9.85
CA SER A 15 -2.62 -24.74 11.22
C SER A 15 -1.21 -24.20 11.45
N GLY A 16 -0.26 -24.42 10.52
CA GLY A 16 1.12 -23.93 10.61
C GLY A 16 1.54 -23.05 9.43
N ASN A 17 2.75 -22.48 9.48
CA ASN A 17 3.33 -21.74 8.36
C ASN A 17 3.59 -22.67 7.19
N ASN A 18 2.95 -22.40 6.05
CA ASN A 18 3.15 -23.18 4.85
C ASN A 18 4.14 -22.46 3.92
N SER A 19 5.13 -23.19 3.39
CA SER A 19 6.12 -22.64 2.46
C SER A 19 5.81 -22.94 0.98
N TYR A 20 4.58 -23.38 0.68
CA TYR A 20 4.18 -23.57 -0.72
C TYR A 20 3.98 -22.22 -1.41
N SER A 21 4.29 -22.16 -2.70
CA SER A 21 4.17 -20.96 -3.52
C SER A 21 3.30 -21.18 -4.77
N GLY A 22 2.51 -22.26 -4.78
CA GLY A 22 1.58 -22.63 -5.85
C GLY A 22 0.14 -22.22 -5.55
N GLU A 23 -0.74 -22.36 -6.52
CA GLU A 23 -2.18 -22.08 -6.36
C GLU A 23 -2.78 -22.88 -5.20
N THR A 24 -3.56 -22.20 -4.36
CA THR A 24 -4.46 -22.84 -3.41
C THR A 24 -5.82 -23.00 -4.08
N ARG A 25 -6.29 -24.23 -4.26
CA ARG A 25 -7.55 -24.49 -4.96
C ARG A 25 -8.54 -25.25 -4.06
N VAL A 26 -9.59 -24.60 -3.62
CA VAL A 26 -10.68 -25.20 -2.86
C VAL A 26 -11.74 -25.69 -3.85
N VAL A 27 -11.72 -26.99 -4.15
CA VAL A 27 -12.59 -27.59 -5.19
C VAL A 27 -13.96 -27.98 -4.64
N THR A 28 -14.01 -28.39 -3.37
CA THR A 28 -15.24 -28.76 -2.65
C THR A 28 -14.98 -28.66 -1.15
N GLY A 29 -16.04 -28.70 -0.35
CA GLY A 29 -15.95 -28.68 1.11
C GLY A 29 -15.35 -27.37 1.64
N LYS A 30 -14.67 -27.47 2.79
CA LYS A 30 -14.11 -26.31 3.51
C LYS A 30 -12.59 -26.39 3.62
N LEU A 31 -11.90 -25.31 3.25
CA LEU A 31 -10.52 -25.06 3.65
C LEU A 31 -10.54 -24.09 4.83
N MET A 32 -10.05 -24.51 5.98
CA MET A 32 -10.03 -23.69 7.20
C MET A 32 -8.62 -23.18 7.50
N LEU A 33 -8.50 -21.86 7.62
CA LEU A 33 -7.30 -21.16 8.08
C LEU A 33 -7.55 -20.67 9.51
N THR A 34 -6.68 -21.00 10.45
CA THR A 34 -6.85 -20.60 11.87
C THR A 34 -5.78 -19.64 12.36
N GLY A 35 -5.15 -18.92 11.44
CA GLY A 35 -4.20 -17.84 11.70
C GLY A 35 -4.01 -17.03 10.44
N SER A 36 -3.58 -15.79 10.58
CA SER A 36 -3.17 -14.94 9.45
C SER A 36 -1.86 -15.42 8.84
N ALA A 37 -1.59 -15.06 7.57
CA ALA A 37 -0.39 -15.44 6.82
C ALA A 37 -0.20 -16.97 6.72
N ARG A 38 -1.26 -17.70 6.34
CA ARG A 38 -1.21 -19.15 6.07
C ARG A 38 -1.12 -19.46 4.59
N LEU A 39 -1.63 -18.55 3.77
CA LEU A 39 -1.44 -18.52 2.33
C LEU A 39 -0.16 -17.74 2.02
N HIS A 40 0.44 -18.02 0.87
CA HIS A 40 1.64 -17.30 0.45
C HIS A 40 1.24 -16.09 -0.40
N ASP A 41 1.78 -14.92 -0.08
CA ASP A 41 1.41 -13.63 -0.67
C ASP A 41 1.49 -13.60 -2.21
N SER A 42 2.40 -14.39 -2.79
CA SER A 42 2.53 -14.50 -4.25
C SER A 42 1.65 -15.57 -4.90
N SER A 43 0.80 -16.28 -4.15
CA SER A 43 0.03 -17.42 -4.64
C SER A 43 -1.42 -17.04 -4.91
N PRO A 44 -2.02 -17.51 -6.02
CA PRO A 44 -3.44 -17.34 -6.25
C PRO A 44 -4.29 -18.28 -5.37
N VAL A 45 -5.50 -17.85 -5.05
CA VAL A 45 -6.56 -18.66 -4.43
C VAL A 45 -7.70 -18.83 -5.42
N ARG A 46 -8.20 -20.06 -5.55
CA ARG A 46 -9.39 -20.37 -6.33
C ARG A 46 -10.38 -21.13 -5.47
N ILE A 47 -11.60 -20.62 -5.37
CA ILE A 47 -12.74 -21.26 -4.72
C ILE A 47 -13.72 -21.65 -5.82
N GLU A 48 -13.96 -22.95 -5.97
CA GLU A 48 -14.94 -23.50 -6.92
C GLU A 48 -16.35 -23.50 -6.32
N THR A 49 -17.35 -23.64 -7.18
CA THR A 49 -18.76 -23.56 -6.79
C THR A 49 -19.14 -24.54 -5.70
N GLY A 50 -19.70 -24.01 -4.61
CA GLY A 50 -20.10 -24.77 -3.43
C GLY A 50 -18.96 -25.14 -2.49
N ALA A 51 -17.74 -24.67 -2.74
CA ALA A 51 -16.63 -24.75 -1.80
C ALA A 51 -16.55 -23.48 -0.95
N VAL A 52 -15.92 -23.58 0.22
CA VAL A 52 -15.82 -22.46 1.17
C VAL A 52 -14.39 -22.33 1.70
N LEU A 53 -13.89 -21.10 1.75
CA LEU A 53 -12.69 -20.72 2.48
C LEU A 53 -13.08 -20.12 3.84
N GLN A 54 -12.81 -20.86 4.92
CA GLN A 54 -13.11 -20.45 6.28
C GLN A 54 -11.88 -19.77 6.92
N LEU A 55 -12.02 -18.49 7.25
CA LEU A 55 -11.00 -17.62 7.82
C LEU A 55 -11.23 -17.43 9.34
N ASP A 56 -10.95 -18.47 10.12
CA ASP A 56 -11.12 -18.50 11.59
C ASP A 56 -9.95 -17.83 12.32
N PHE A 57 -9.70 -16.57 12.00
CA PHE A 57 -8.70 -15.73 12.67
C PHE A 57 -9.10 -14.25 12.61
N ALA A 58 -8.50 -13.42 13.45
CA ALA A 58 -8.63 -11.97 13.35
C ALA A 58 -7.49 -11.38 12.48
N GLY A 59 -7.83 -10.43 11.61
CA GLY A 59 -6.87 -9.75 10.73
C GLY A 59 -6.96 -10.22 9.28
N THR A 60 -5.89 -9.95 8.53
CA THR A 60 -5.81 -10.19 7.08
C THR A 60 -4.78 -11.27 6.72
N ASP A 61 -5.04 -12.00 5.63
CA ASP A 61 -4.07 -12.86 4.92
C ASP A 61 -3.98 -12.38 3.45
N THR A 62 -2.79 -12.33 2.87
CA THR A 62 -2.56 -11.70 1.55
C THR A 62 -2.34 -12.75 0.47
N VAL A 63 -2.88 -12.51 -0.73
CA VAL A 63 -2.73 -13.39 -1.89
C VAL A 63 -2.62 -12.60 -3.19
N ALA A 64 -1.94 -13.16 -4.18
CA ALA A 64 -1.69 -12.48 -5.44
C ALA A 64 -2.94 -12.31 -6.30
N ALA A 65 -3.89 -13.24 -6.20
CA ALA A 65 -5.15 -13.21 -6.94
C ALA A 65 -6.21 -14.07 -6.27
N LEU A 66 -7.47 -13.74 -6.49
CA LEU A 66 -8.62 -14.54 -6.07
C LEU A 66 -9.51 -14.85 -7.28
N TYR A 67 -9.94 -16.10 -7.35
CA TYR A 67 -10.96 -16.56 -8.28
C TYR A 67 -12.13 -17.17 -7.52
N LEU A 68 -13.34 -16.68 -7.77
CA LEU A 68 -14.60 -17.23 -7.25
C LEU A 68 -15.39 -17.77 -8.43
N ASP A 69 -15.75 -19.05 -8.41
CA ASP A 69 -16.54 -19.69 -9.47
C ASP A 69 -15.96 -19.50 -10.88
N GLY A 70 -14.62 -19.51 -10.97
CA GLY A 70 -13.90 -19.28 -12.22
C GLY A 70 -13.75 -17.80 -12.63
N SER A 71 -14.40 -16.87 -11.94
CA SER A 71 -14.29 -15.42 -12.19
C SER A 71 -13.12 -14.81 -11.44
N SER A 72 -12.29 -13.99 -12.10
CA SER A 72 -11.21 -13.25 -11.45
C SER A 72 -11.79 -12.09 -10.66
N MET A 73 -11.41 -11.98 -9.39
CA MET A 73 -11.82 -10.89 -8.52
C MET A 73 -10.81 -9.73 -8.57
N PRO A 74 -11.25 -8.46 -8.58
CA PRO A 74 -10.36 -7.31 -8.47
C PRO A 74 -9.56 -7.28 -7.16
N GLU A 75 -8.51 -6.47 -7.11
CA GLU A 75 -7.80 -6.18 -5.86
C GLU A 75 -8.73 -5.60 -4.79
N GLY A 76 -8.47 -5.91 -3.52
CA GLY A 76 -9.29 -5.46 -2.39
C GLY A 76 -9.44 -6.50 -1.28
N THR A 77 -10.28 -6.19 -0.30
CA THR A 77 -10.56 -7.06 0.83
C THR A 77 -11.79 -7.94 0.55
N TYR A 78 -11.67 -9.23 0.86
CA TYR A 78 -12.73 -10.24 0.71
C TYR A 78 -12.94 -10.99 2.01
N GLY A 79 -14.19 -11.30 2.34
CA GLY A 79 -14.50 -12.04 3.56
C GLY A 79 -15.95 -12.49 3.62
N SER A 80 -16.30 -13.11 4.75
CA SER A 80 -17.66 -13.62 4.97
C SER A 80 -18.69 -12.49 5.03
N LEU A 81 -19.97 -12.85 4.89
CA LEU A 81 -21.10 -11.94 5.07
C LEU A 81 -21.12 -11.21 6.42
N THR A 82 -20.46 -11.78 7.44
CA THR A 82 -20.37 -11.22 8.80
C THR A 82 -19.05 -10.51 9.09
N SER A 83 -18.04 -10.62 8.23
CA SER A 83 -16.74 -9.96 8.37
C SER A 83 -16.82 -8.44 8.13
N THR A 84 -15.69 -7.74 8.34
CA THR A 84 -15.54 -6.32 8.02
C THR A 84 -14.94 -6.04 6.63
N ALA A 85 -14.82 -7.05 5.76
CA ALA A 85 -14.32 -6.86 4.40
C ALA A 85 -15.28 -6.03 3.54
N ASP A 86 -14.73 -5.34 2.53
CA ASP A 86 -15.50 -4.53 1.58
C ASP A 86 -16.32 -5.42 0.63
N ASN A 87 -15.72 -6.50 0.13
CA ASN A 87 -16.37 -7.47 -0.74
C ASN A 87 -16.77 -8.71 0.06
N LYS A 88 -18.07 -8.96 0.19
CA LYS A 88 -18.58 -10.07 1.00
C LYS A 88 -19.22 -11.15 0.13
N SER A 89 -18.91 -12.41 0.41
CA SER A 89 -19.49 -13.59 -0.26
C SER A 89 -19.80 -14.70 0.76
N ASP A 90 -20.69 -15.63 0.40
CA ASP A 90 -20.94 -16.88 1.11
C ASP A 90 -19.87 -17.96 0.81
N ASP A 91 -18.99 -17.73 -0.15
CA ASP A 91 -17.74 -18.50 -0.36
C ASP A 91 -16.76 -18.40 0.81
N PHE A 92 -17.01 -17.46 1.74
CA PHE A 92 -16.20 -17.21 2.92
C PHE A 92 -16.99 -17.40 4.21
N GLU A 93 -16.32 -17.96 5.22
CA GLU A 93 -16.80 -18.02 6.60
C GLU A 93 -15.74 -17.49 7.57
N GLY A 94 -16.15 -17.17 8.80
CA GLY A 94 -15.25 -16.63 9.83
C GLY A 94 -15.10 -15.10 9.79
N ASP A 95 -14.31 -14.57 10.72
CA ASP A 95 -14.11 -13.12 10.91
C ASP A 95 -12.90 -12.57 10.16
N GLY A 96 -12.00 -13.45 9.68
CA GLY A 96 -10.79 -13.06 8.98
C GLY A 96 -11.06 -12.51 7.59
N ILE A 97 -10.06 -11.82 7.04
CA ILE A 97 -10.13 -11.16 5.74
C ILE A 97 -9.03 -11.71 4.82
N LEU A 98 -9.37 -11.94 3.56
CA LEU A 98 -8.44 -12.20 2.49
C LEU A 98 -8.17 -10.90 1.71
N GLN A 99 -6.93 -10.42 1.70
CA GLN A 99 -6.47 -9.32 0.87
C GLN A 99 -6.00 -9.86 -0.48
N VAL A 100 -6.58 -9.35 -1.56
CA VAL A 100 -6.21 -9.70 -2.94
C VAL A 100 -5.38 -8.58 -3.53
N GLY A 101 -4.19 -8.94 -4.03
CA GLY A 101 -3.15 -7.98 -4.40
C GLY A 101 -2.38 -7.50 -3.17
N ALA A 102 -1.51 -6.50 -3.34
CA ALA A 102 -0.92 -5.84 -2.19
C ALA A 102 -2.05 -5.26 -1.31
N ALA A 103 -1.89 -5.27 0.02
CA ALA A 103 -2.71 -4.40 0.88
C ALA A 103 -2.66 -2.99 0.27
N ALA A 104 -3.79 -2.25 0.26
CA ALA A 104 -3.81 -0.93 -0.36
C ALA A 104 -2.67 -0.10 0.25
N ASP A 105 -1.55 0.02 -0.49
CA ASP A 105 -0.31 0.62 -0.03
C ASP A 105 -0.46 2.13 -0.18
N ASN A 106 -1.50 2.67 0.46
CA ASN A 106 -1.92 4.05 0.47
C ASN A 106 -1.59 4.69 1.82
N TYR A 107 -1.77 6.01 1.90
CA TYR A 107 -1.51 6.76 3.12
C TYR A 107 -2.28 6.20 4.34
N ASP A 108 -3.55 5.81 4.18
CA ASP A 108 -4.41 5.43 5.31
C ASP A 108 -3.95 4.11 5.95
N SER A 109 -3.56 3.12 5.14
CA SER A 109 -2.98 1.87 5.63
C SER A 109 -1.65 2.11 6.34
N TRP A 110 -0.78 2.99 5.79
CA TRP A 110 0.48 3.34 6.44
C TRP A 110 0.26 4.05 7.78
N ALA A 111 -0.65 5.03 7.83
CA ALA A 111 -0.96 5.80 9.02
C ALA A 111 -1.48 4.91 10.15
N ALA A 112 -2.38 3.97 9.84
CA ALA A 112 -2.90 2.99 10.78
C ALA A 112 -1.84 2.01 11.30
N SER A 113 -0.78 1.77 10.53
CA SER A 113 0.31 0.84 10.89
C SER A 113 1.39 1.46 11.79
N GLN A 114 1.41 2.78 11.96
CA GLN A 114 2.39 3.44 12.83
C GLN A 114 2.13 3.14 14.31
N VAL A 115 3.15 3.29 15.15
CA VAL A 115 3.08 3.05 16.60
C VAL A 115 3.63 4.25 17.37
N PRO A 116 2.77 5.11 17.94
CA PRO A 116 1.30 5.08 17.85
C PRO A 116 0.79 5.37 16.42
N PRO A 117 -0.46 4.99 16.08
CA PRO A 117 -1.04 5.33 14.77
C PRO A 117 -1.06 6.84 14.54
N VAL A 118 -0.83 7.25 13.29
CA VAL A 118 -0.94 8.64 12.86
C VAL A 118 -2.43 9.01 12.75
N THR A 119 -2.84 10.12 13.36
CA THR A 119 -4.24 10.53 13.52
C THR A 119 -4.56 11.94 13.03
N GLY A 120 -3.57 12.80 12.83
CA GLY A 120 -3.73 14.17 12.33
C GLY A 120 -4.09 14.27 10.85
N GLY A 121 -4.15 13.15 10.13
CA GLY A 121 -4.43 13.10 8.69
C GLY A 121 -3.25 13.60 7.85
N PRO A 122 -3.37 13.62 6.51
CA PRO A 122 -2.23 13.84 5.62
C PRO A 122 -1.55 15.20 5.77
N ASP A 123 -2.32 16.25 6.12
CA ASP A 123 -1.80 17.59 6.34
C ASP A 123 -1.37 17.85 7.81
N GLY A 124 -1.56 16.86 8.70
CA GLY A 124 -1.13 16.91 10.09
C GLY A 124 0.38 16.70 10.24
N ASP A 125 0.86 16.85 11.47
CA ASP A 125 2.25 16.71 11.90
C ASP A 125 2.20 16.07 13.31
N ASP A 126 1.99 14.75 13.36
CA ASP A 126 1.63 14.06 14.61
C ASP A 126 2.78 14.03 15.63
N ASP A 127 4.03 14.15 15.19
CA ASP A 127 5.22 14.17 16.03
C ASP A 127 5.83 15.57 16.24
N ASN A 128 5.29 16.60 15.58
CA ASN A 128 5.66 18.01 15.67
C ASN A 128 7.10 18.30 15.22
N ASP A 129 7.57 17.63 14.17
CA ASP A 129 8.89 17.84 13.60
C ASP A 129 8.90 18.90 12.48
N GLY A 130 7.71 19.37 12.06
CA GLY A 130 7.50 20.35 11.00
C GLY A 130 7.31 19.74 9.61
N VAL A 131 7.22 18.42 9.51
CA VAL A 131 6.96 17.68 8.28
C VAL A 131 5.55 17.10 8.34
N SER A 132 4.81 17.24 7.24
CA SER A 132 3.47 16.70 7.24
C SER A 132 3.49 15.18 7.13
N ASN A 133 2.53 14.52 7.77
CA ASN A 133 2.36 13.07 7.73
C ASN A 133 2.35 12.52 6.29
N LEU A 134 1.81 13.29 5.33
CA LEU A 134 1.82 12.88 3.92
C LEU A 134 3.22 12.86 3.31
N VAL A 135 4.09 13.79 3.71
CA VAL A 135 5.50 13.82 3.26
C VAL A 135 6.29 12.67 3.91
N GLU A 136 6.03 12.37 5.18
CA GLU A 136 6.62 11.20 5.86
C GLU A 136 6.27 9.89 5.14
N TYR A 137 5.01 9.74 4.73
CA TYR A 137 4.56 8.60 3.95
C TYR A 137 5.22 8.52 2.55
N ALA A 138 5.42 9.66 1.92
CA ALA A 138 5.88 9.76 0.53
C ALA A 138 7.38 9.43 0.35
N LEU A 139 8.19 9.67 1.38
CA LEU A 139 9.65 9.61 1.28
C LEU A 139 10.23 8.51 2.19
N VAL A 140 11.49 8.14 1.94
CA VAL A 140 12.21 7.23 2.84
C VAL A 140 12.62 7.95 4.13
N ASP A 141 12.80 7.17 5.21
CA ASP A 141 13.37 7.62 6.49
C ASP A 141 12.71 8.88 7.10
N GLY A 142 11.39 9.05 6.95
CA GLY A 142 10.65 10.20 7.52
C GLY A 142 10.70 11.47 6.66
N GLY A 143 11.45 11.49 5.56
CA GLY A 143 11.22 12.40 4.43
C GLY A 143 11.75 13.84 4.50
N GLU A 144 12.43 14.22 5.56
CA GLU A 144 12.25 15.61 5.99
C GLU A 144 12.93 16.71 5.14
N ARG A 145 14.01 16.44 4.39
CA ARG A 145 14.92 17.54 3.98
C ARG A 145 15.46 17.54 2.54
N GLY A 146 15.33 16.42 1.84
CA GLY A 146 16.09 16.20 0.60
C GLY A 146 17.61 16.29 0.84
N VAL A 147 18.40 15.94 -0.17
CA VAL A 147 19.86 15.99 -0.15
C VAL A 147 20.32 17.00 -1.19
N LEU A 148 20.93 18.09 -0.76
CA LEU A 148 21.57 19.06 -1.64
C LEU A 148 23.00 18.63 -1.96
N SER A 149 23.31 18.44 -3.24
CA SER A 149 24.65 18.15 -3.74
C SER A 149 24.94 19.03 -4.95
N GLY A 150 25.95 19.89 -4.84
CA GLY A 150 26.18 20.96 -5.81
C GLY A 150 24.94 21.83 -5.95
N ASP A 151 24.45 21.98 -7.18
CA ASP A 151 23.24 22.76 -7.49
C ASP A 151 21.98 21.88 -7.60
N THR A 152 21.97 20.66 -7.06
CA THR A 152 20.81 19.76 -7.17
C THR A 152 20.32 19.32 -5.79
N ILE A 153 19.04 19.56 -5.50
CA ILE A 153 18.34 18.98 -4.36
C ILE A 153 17.57 17.74 -4.82
N ALA A 154 17.71 16.62 -4.12
CA ALA A 154 17.02 15.37 -4.44
C ALA A 154 16.24 14.82 -3.24
N PHE A 155 15.03 14.34 -3.48
CA PHE A 155 14.17 13.70 -2.50
C PHE A 155 14.02 12.22 -2.87
N SER A 156 14.40 11.34 -1.94
CA SER A 156 14.29 9.89 -2.13
C SER A 156 12.88 9.46 -1.78
N LYS A 157 12.12 9.06 -2.81
CA LYS A 157 10.78 8.54 -2.65
C LYS A 157 10.83 7.19 -1.98
N ARG A 158 9.80 6.88 -1.20
CA ARG A 158 9.63 5.53 -0.65
C ARG A 158 9.54 4.48 -1.77
N GLY A 159 8.95 4.87 -2.90
CA GLY A 159 8.89 4.07 -4.13
C GLY A 159 7.98 2.85 -3.99
N ALA A 160 7.83 2.11 -5.08
CA ALA A 160 6.96 0.93 -5.11
C ALA A 160 7.31 -0.08 -4.00
N PRO A 161 6.29 -0.62 -3.29
CA PRO A 161 4.87 -0.54 -3.62
C PRO A 161 4.13 0.70 -3.07
N TYR A 162 4.79 1.57 -2.31
CA TYR A 162 4.18 2.74 -1.66
C TYR A 162 4.06 3.95 -2.59
N GLY A 163 3.11 4.84 -2.29
CA GLY A 163 2.97 6.14 -2.93
C GLY A 163 2.37 6.10 -4.34
N GLY A 164 1.71 4.99 -4.70
CA GLY A 164 0.92 4.90 -5.93
C GLY A 164 -0.29 5.83 -5.95
N ASP A 165 -0.70 6.32 -4.78
CA ASP A 165 -1.73 7.31 -4.54
C ASP A 165 -1.18 8.75 -4.43
N LEU A 166 0.06 9.01 -4.86
CA LEU A 166 0.72 10.30 -4.70
C LEU A 166 1.16 10.93 -6.02
N VAL A 167 1.01 12.25 -6.10
CA VAL A 167 1.65 13.12 -7.08
C VAL A 167 2.70 13.96 -6.37
N TYR A 168 3.91 13.96 -6.93
CA TYR A 168 5.04 14.76 -6.47
C TYR A 168 5.20 15.98 -7.35
N GLN A 169 5.48 17.13 -6.74
CA GLN A 169 5.74 18.37 -7.44
C GLN A 169 6.83 19.14 -6.71
N VAL A 170 7.80 19.67 -7.45
CA VAL A 170 8.70 20.69 -6.90
C VAL A 170 8.04 22.04 -7.06
N GLU A 171 7.94 22.80 -5.97
CA GLU A 171 7.57 24.20 -6.00
C GLU A 171 8.79 25.07 -5.72
N VAL A 172 8.84 26.25 -6.34
CA VAL A 172 9.93 27.21 -6.20
C VAL A 172 9.41 28.57 -5.74
N SER A 173 10.29 29.34 -5.11
CA SER A 173 10.04 30.72 -4.69
C SER A 173 11.35 31.52 -4.68
N THR A 174 11.27 32.83 -4.84
CA THR A 174 12.43 33.73 -4.71
C THR A 174 12.57 34.38 -3.34
N ASP A 175 11.56 34.24 -2.47
CA ASP A 175 11.46 34.95 -1.20
C ASP A 175 10.78 34.13 -0.07
N LEU A 176 10.67 32.81 -0.24
CA LEU A 176 9.96 31.88 0.65
C LEU A 176 8.43 32.06 0.69
N GLY A 177 7.87 32.68 -0.34
CA GLY A 177 6.44 32.88 -0.49
C GLY A 177 5.95 34.14 0.22
N ALA A 178 6.83 35.14 0.38
CA ALA A 178 6.55 36.33 1.16
C ALA A 178 5.74 37.37 0.38
N THR A 179 5.97 37.48 -0.93
CA THR A 179 5.28 38.43 -1.81
C THR A 179 4.36 37.76 -2.83
N ASP A 180 4.62 36.51 -3.16
CA ASP A 180 3.82 35.66 -4.04
C ASP A 180 3.73 34.23 -3.50
N ASP A 181 2.70 33.49 -3.90
CA ASP A 181 2.60 32.07 -3.51
C ASP A 181 3.70 31.25 -4.18
N TRP A 182 4.09 30.15 -3.53
CA TRP A 182 4.96 29.15 -4.14
C TRP A 182 4.35 28.61 -5.44
N ALA A 183 5.18 28.47 -6.47
CA ALA A 183 4.73 28.07 -7.81
C ALA A 183 5.41 26.77 -8.26
N PRO A 184 4.75 25.92 -9.06
CA PRO A 184 5.39 24.74 -9.66
C PRO A 184 6.65 25.10 -10.45
N ALA A 185 7.70 24.29 -10.30
CA ALA A 185 8.92 24.43 -11.08
C ALA A 185 8.64 24.21 -12.59
N ALA A 186 8.89 25.23 -13.41
CA ALA A 186 8.68 25.18 -14.86
C ALA A 186 9.73 24.35 -15.63
N GLY A 187 10.82 23.94 -14.97
CA GLY A 187 11.93 23.18 -15.54
C GLY A 187 12.94 22.80 -14.47
N GLY A 188 13.99 22.04 -14.84
CA GLY A 188 15.01 21.59 -13.89
C GLY A 188 14.59 20.43 -12.98
N VAL A 189 13.36 19.93 -13.13
CA VAL A 189 12.86 18.76 -12.41
C VAL A 189 13.25 17.48 -13.16
N THR A 190 13.82 16.51 -12.46
CA THR A 190 14.00 15.14 -12.93
C THR A 190 13.35 14.19 -11.94
N GLU A 191 12.45 13.33 -12.43
CA GLU A 191 11.65 12.43 -11.62
C GLU A 191 11.68 11.01 -12.20
N ASP A 192 11.86 10.03 -11.32
CA ASP A 192 11.73 8.61 -11.59
C ASP A 192 10.93 7.91 -10.48
N ALA A 193 10.88 6.58 -10.51
CA ALA A 193 10.12 5.77 -9.55
C ALA A 193 10.62 5.88 -8.09
N THR A 194 11.88 6.28 -7.90
CA THR A 194 12.58 6.28 -6.61
C THR A 194 13.04 7.67 -6.16
N SER A 195 13.02 8.66 -7.05
CA SER A 195 13.55 9.99 -6.77
C SER A 195 12.77 11.07 -7.50
N ILE A 196 12.68 12.24 -6.87
CA ILE A 196 12.40 13.50 -7.54
C ILE A 196 13.48 14.51 -7.16
N SER A 197 14.01 15.23 -8.14
CA SER A 197 15.09 16.18 -7.93
C SER A 197 14.85 17.47 -8.67
N TYR A 198 15.48 18.54 -8.18
CA TYR A 198 15.48 19.86 -8.80
C TYR A 198 16.90 20.40 -8.91
N GLN A 199 17.30 20.75 -10.13
CA GLN A 199 18.56 21.42 -10.42
C GLN A 199 18.36 22.94 -10.43
N PHE A 200 18.97 23.63 -9.47
CA PHE A 200 19.07 25.08 -9.46
C PHE A 200 19.88 25.56 -10.66
N THR A 201 19.45 26.68 -11.26
CA THR A 201 20.22 27.35 -12.32
C THR A 201 21.10 28.44 -11.68
N PRO A 202 22.43 28.33 -11.75
CA PRO A 202 23.31 29.35 -11.19
C PRO A 202 23.14 30.71 -11.89
N GLY A 203 23.08 31.79 -11.11
CA GLY A 203 23.24 33.16 -11.61
C GLY A 203 21.97 33.97 -11.88
N SER A 204 20.76 33.39 -11.80
CA SER A 204 19.52 34.18 -11.78
C SER A 204 18.31 33.30 -11.41
N PRO A 205 17.47 33.70 -10.44
CA PRO A 205 17.60 34.84 -9.51
C PRO A 205 18.62 34.60 -8.39
N ALA A 206 19.08 35.67 -7.74
CA ALA A 206 20.10 35.62 -6.67
C ALA A 206 19.64 34.88 -5.40
N ARG A 207 18.34 34.64 -5.27
CA ARG A 207 17.71 33.82 -4.24
C ARG A 207 16.70 32.92 -4.94
N ASN A 208 16.87 31.61 -4.77
CA ASN A 208 15.98 30.62 -5.33
C ASN A 208 15.83 29.50 -4.30
N PHE A 209 14.59 29.23 -3.91
CA PHE A 209 14.23 28.20 -2.96
C PHE A 209 13.41 27.15 -3.68
N ALA A 210 13.58 25.90 -3.28
CA ALA A 210 12.77 24.79 -3.77
C ALA A 210 12.23 24.01 -2.57
N ARG A 211 11.01 23.54 -2.68
CA ARG A 211 10.39 22.60 -1.73
C ARG A 211 9.70 21.48 -2.48
N LEU A 212 9.54 20.35 -1.82
CA LEU A 212 8.66 19.30 -2.29
C LEU A 212 7.23 19.60 -1.87
N LYS A 213 6.28 19.36 -2.78
CA LYS A 213 4.86 19.26 -2.52
C LYS A 213 4.40 17.86 -2.91
N VAL A 214 3.65 17.23 -2.01
CA VAL A 214 3.04 15.93 -2.22
C VAL A 214 1.54 16.10 -2.14
N VAL A 215 0.81 15.50 -3.07
CA VAL A 215 -0.67 15.54 -3.11
C VAL A 215 -1.18 14.12 -3.25
N ARG A 216 -2.19 13.74 -2.46
CA ARG A 216 -2.90 12.47 -2.67
C ARG A 216 -3.76 12.55 -3.92
N THR A 217 -3.69 11.54 -4.78
CA THR A 217 -4.69 11.33 -5.82
C THR A 217 -5.94 10.69 -5.19
N PRO A 218 -7.15 11.06 -5.65
CA PRO A 218 -8.38 10.39 -5.24
C PRO A 218 -8.38 8.89 -5.50
#